data_AF-A0A920J8M8-F1
#
_entry.id   AF-A0A920J8M8-F1
#
_cell.length_a   1.000
_cell.length_b   1.000
_cell.length_c   1.000
_cell.angle_alpha   90.00
_cell.angle_beta   90.00
_cell.angle_gamma   90.00
#
_symmetry.space_group_name_H-M   'P 1'
#
loop_
_entity.id
_entity.type
_entity.pdbx_description
1 polymer ?
#
loop_
_entity_poly.entity_id
_entity_poly.type
_entity_poly.pdbx_seq_one_letter_code
_entity_poly.pdbx_strand_id
1 'polypeptide(L)' 'MITEANVNKILIDNQKASGVEYIDAEGQSHIFSASKEVLLCSGAFGFPQILLKSGVGAKKKK' A
#
# COMPACT_ATOMS: atom_id res chain seq x y z
N MET A 1 4.04 9.80 -13.31
CA MET A 1 4.73 8.52 -13.01
C MET A 1 5.83 8.85 -12.03
N ILE A 2 5.91 8.14 -10.91
CA ILE A 2 6.97 8.30 -9.92
C ILE A 2 7.84 7.05 -10.04
N THR A 3 9.14 7.25 -10.20
CA THR A 3 10.13 6.18 -10.25
C THR A 3 10.81 6.04 -8.90
N GLU A 4 11.37 4.87 -8.61
CA GLU A 4 12.10 4.62 -7.36
C GLU A 4 11.25 4.83 -6.09
N ALA A 5 9.93 4.65 -6.23
CA ALA A 5 8.97 4.70 -5.13
C ALA A 5 8.56 3.29 -4.72
N ASN A 6 8.94 2.86 -3.53
CA ASN A 6 8.57 1.55 -3.00
C ASN A 6 7.29 1.67 -2.16
N VAL A 7 6.19 1.09 -2.64
CA VAL A 7 4.91 1.09 -1.92
C VAL A 7 5.00 0.19 -0.69
N ASN A 8 4.83 0.78 0.50
CA ASN A 8 4.91 0.06 1.76
C ASN A 8 3.56 -0.55 2.16
N LYS A 9 2.48 0.25 2.09
CA LYS A 9 1.12 -0.19 2.45
C LYS A 9 0.05 0.68 1.77
N ILE A 10 -1.16 0.14 1.71
CA ILE A 10 -2.38 0.84 1.32
C ILE A 10 -3.01 1.42 2.60
N LEU A 11 -3.41 2.67 2.53
CA LEU A 11 -4.18 3.32 3.59
C LEU A 11 -5.64 2.94 3.40
N ILE A 12 -6.23 2.36 4.44
CA ILE A 12 -7.62 1.92 4.44
C ILE A 12 -8.35 2.69 5.52
N ASP A 13 -9.35 3.44 5.10
CA ASP A 13 -10.26 4.17 5.98
C ASP A 13 -11.68 3.63 5.80
N ASN A 14 -12.32 3.20 6.89
CA ASN A 14 -13.69 2.66 6.88
C ASN A 14 -13.95 1.58 5.79
N GLN A 15 -13.03 0.64 5.63
CA GLN A 15 -13.04 -0.41 4.57
C GLN A 15 -12.88 0.11 3.13
N LYS A 16 -12.56 1.40 2.94
CA LYS A 16 -12.23 1.99 1.64
C LYS A 16 -10.73 2.27 1.56
N ALA A 17 -10.11 1.93 0.44
CA ALA A 17 -8.73 2.36 0.16
C ALA A 17 -8.72 3.89 -0.06
N SER A 18 -8.14 4.63 0.88
CA SER A 18 -8.07 6.10 0.87
C SER A 18 -6.74 6.63 0.33
N GLY A 19 -5.75 5.77 0.13
CA GLY A 19 -4.45 6.15 -0.38
C GLY A 19 -3.40 5.05 -0.31
N VAL A 20 -2.15 5.41 -0.61
CA VAL A 20 -0.97 4.54 -0.49
C VAL A 20 0.15 5.28 0.22
N GLU A 21 0.89 4.56 1.04
CA GLU A 21 2.16 5.00 1.62
C GLU A 21 3.29 4.40 0.80
N TYR A 22 4.23 5.23 0.37
CA TYR A 22 5.43 4.80 -0.35
C TYR A 22 6.67 5.45 0.27
N ILE A 23 7.81 4.82 0.03
CA ILE A 23 9.13 5.31 0.43
C ILE A 23 9.86 5.77 -0.83
N ASP A 24 10.41 6.97 -0.79
CA ASP A 24 11.22 7.51 -1.90
C ASP A 24 12.65 6.95 -1.91
N ALA A 25 13.45 7.37 -2.89
CA ALA A 25 14.85 6.97 -3.01
C ALA A 25 15.73 7.46 -1.84
N GLU A 26 15.29 8.50 -1.12
CA GLU A 26 15.98 9.05 0.05
C GLU A 26 15.57 8.33 1.36
N GLY A 27 14.65 7.37 1.28
CA GLY A 27 14.15 6.63 2.45
C GLY A 27 13.05 7.37 3.23
N GLN A 28 12.53 8.48 2.72
CA GLN A 28 11.46 9.23 3.36
C GLN A 28 10.09 8.63 3.01
N SER A 29 9.21 8.56 4.01
CA SER A 29 7.84 8.06 3.82
C SER A 29 6.91 9.18 3.36
N HIS A 30 6.17 8.91 2.30
CA HIS A 30 5.22 9.83 1.69
C HIS A 30 3.86 9.15 1.51
N ILE A 31 2.81 9.96 1.53
CA ILE A 31 1.43 9.50 1.40
C ILE A 31 0.82 10.08 0.13
N PHE A 32 0.29 9.22 -0.73
CA PHE A 32 -0.61 9.60 -1.82
C PHE A 32 -2.05 9.29 -1.44
N SER A 33 -2.92 10.30 -1.51
CA SER A 33 -4.37 10.10 -1.35
C SER A 33 -4.99 9.62 -2.66
N ALA A 34 -5.94 8.68 -2.55
CA ALA A 34 -6.72 8.16 -3.66
C ALA A 34 -8.20 8.45 -3.40
N SER A 35 -8.84 9.23 -4.28
CA SER A 35 -10.23 9.65 -4.07
C SER A 35 -11.25 8.55 -4.39
N LYS A 36 -10.90 7.66 -5.33
CA LYS A 36 -11.79 6.60 -5.84
C LYS A 36 -11.31 5.22 -5.39
N GLU A 37 -10.24 4.74 -6.02
CA GLU A 37 -9.77 3.36 -5.91
C GLU A 37 -8.23 3.33 -5.96
N VAL A 38 -7.66 2.23 -5.46
CA VAL A 38 -6.23 1.93 -5.53
C VAL A 38 -6.07 0.61 -6.28
N LEU A 39 -5.33 0.64 -7.40
CA LEU A 39 -5.04 -0.54 -8.21
C LEU A 39 -3.63 -1.05 -7.90
N LEU A 40 -3.52 -2.30 -7.48
CA LEU A 40 -2.26 -2.92 -7.08
C LEU A 40 -1.72 -3.83 -8.19
N CYS A 41 -0.60 -3.43 -8.80
CA CYS A 41 0.02 -4.14 -9.93
C CYS A 41 1.46 -4.62 -9.62
N SER A 42 1.77 -4.94 -8.37
CA SER A 42 3.13 -5.28 -7.90
C SER A 42 3.57 -6.73 -8.17
N GLY A 43 2.88 -7.44 -9.07
CA GLY A 43 3.14 -8.84 -9.39
C GLY A 43 2.77 -9.81 -8.26
N ALA A 44 2.75 -11.11 -8.58
CA ALA A 44 2.29 -12.18 -7.68
C ALA A 44 3.01 -12.22 -6.32
N PHE A 45 4.28 -11.80 -6.29
CA PHE A 45 5.11 -11.81 -5.07
C PHE A 45 4.99 -10.53 -4.25
N GLY A 46 4.83 -9.37 -4.89
CA GLY A 46 4.76 -8.08 -4.21
C GLY A 46 3.38 -7.76 -3.65
N PHE A 47 2.31 -8.14 -4.35
CA PHE A 47 0.95 -7.80 -3.94
C PHE A 47 0.53 -8.40 -2.58
N PRO A 48 0.83 -9.68 -2.21
CA PRO A 48 0.38 -10.23 -0.93
C PRO A 48 1.08 -9.55 0.25
N GLN A 49 2.35 -9.17 0.10
CA GLN A 49 3.08 -8.47 1.17
C GLN A 49 2.48 -7.10 1.46
N ILE A 50 2.14 -6.34 0.41
CA ILE A 50 1.51 -5.02 0.55
C ILE A 50 0.14 -5.16 1.21
N LEU A 51 -0.68 -6.12 0.78
CA LEU A 51 -2.00 -6.37 1.39
C LEU A 51 -1.88 -6.73 2.88
N LEU A 52 -0.98 -7.64 3.24
CA LEU A 52 -0.74 -8.03 4.62
C LEU A 52 -0.32 -6.85 5.50
N LYS A 53 0.61 -6.00 5.02
CA LYS A 53 1.02 -4.75 5.70
C LYS A 53 -0.10 -3.73 5.82
N SER A 54 -1.08 -3.77 4.91
CA SER A 54 -2.26 -2.91 4.92
C SER A 54 -3.37 -3.42 5.84
N GLY A 55 -3.15 -4.56 6.53
CA GLY A 55 -4.17 -5.21 7.35
C GLY A 55 -5.21 -5.99 6.53
N VAL A 56 -4.99 -6.15 5.22
CA VAL A 56 -5.81 -6.96 4.32
C VAL A 56 -5.17 -8.33 4.16
N GLY A 57 -5.63 -9.26 4.99
CA GLY A 57 -5.15 -10.63 4.98
C GLY A 57 -5.59 -11.36 6.23
N ALA A 58 -5.25 -12.64 6.33
CA ALA A 58 -5.57 -13.42 7.51
C ALA A 58 -4.94 -12.77 8.75
N LYS A 59 -5.75 -12.11 9.58
CA LYS A 59 -5.36 -11.75 10.94
C LYS A 59 -4.93 -13.05 11.60
N LYS A 60 -3.66 -13.16 12.02
CA LYS A 60 -3.26 -14.18 12.99
C LYS A 60 -4.13 -13.96 14.22
N LYS A 61 -5.21 -14.75 14.36
CA LYS A 61 -5.90 -14.92 15.62
C LYS A 61 -4.87 -15.56 16.56
N LYS A 62 -4.41 -14.78 17.54
CA LYS A 62 -3.78 -15.32 18.73
C LYS A 62 -4.88 -15.72 19.71
#